data_AF-A0A7Y0GVE3-F1
#
_entry.id   AF-A0A7Y0GVE3-F1
#
_cell.length_a   1.000
_cell.length_b   1.000
_cell.length_c   1.000
_cell.angle_alpha   90.00
_cell.angle_beta   90.00
_cell.angle_gamma   90.00
#
_symmetry.space_group_name_H-M   'P 1'
#
loop_
_entity.id
_entity.type
_entity.pdbx_description
1 polymer ?
#
loop_
_entity_poly.entity_id
_entity_poly.type
_entity_poly.pdbx_seq_one_letter_code
_entity_poly.pdbx_strand_id
1 'polypeptide(L)'
;MTTGPITLTVGWIGRHTPPGAGVDGRDAAVIDIAQDLLLRDLHERGSLDALVFKGGTSLRKLYAGNQGRFSLDLDFSVADPTSDADTVVLQLVDDIDGTTIGPFTYGVTERRGKWSLTIQSPFGTDESTLSSKLDVSPPPWLAPVRRGWVRMPIHATYGMPSLPELQVVQLEENIAEKISRLNRTTTARDLYDLAWLVTHQREIGDLDTDLIRRMVALKIWVDAHGVTAGSTRWKAGHEPRPFDPDHWLRTRATEEVDLADIGALAVPTPSLADLNATIQAHYGFLRHLEPDERQLAATSEHDRHLALRLLNELPGARLASLGLY
;
A
#
# COMPACT_ATOMS: atom_id res chain seq x y z
N MET A 1 -21.58 -0.53 24.12
CA MET A 1 -20.19 -0.96 24.39
C MET A 1 -19.54 0.12 25.25
N THR A 2 -18.80 -0.23 26.29
CA THR A 2 -18.14 0.75 27.16
C THR A 2 -16.93 1.35 26.46
N THR A 3 -17.00 2.63 26.09
CA THR A 3 -15.88 3.39 25.53
C THR A 3 -14.83 3.61 26.61
N GLY A 4 -13.57 3.27 26.31
CA GLY A 4 -12.43 3.45 27.20
C GLY A 4 -11.59 4.61 26.69
N PRO A 5 -11.06 5.49 27.56
CA PRO A 5 -10.37 6.70 27.12
C PRO A 5 -9.05 6.38 26.41
N ILE A 6 -8.70 7.19 25.41
CA ILE A 6 -7.35 7.23 24.84
C ILE A 6 -6.43 7.90 25.85
N THR A 7 -5.32 7.24 26.20
CA THR A 7 -4.37 7.65 27.26
C THR A 7 -2.97 7.91 26.73
N LEU A 8 -2.89 8.45 25.51
CA LEU A 8 -1.65 8.74 24.81
C LEU A 8 -0.84 9.85 25.52
N THR A 9 0.48 9.68 25.63
CA THR A 9 1.38 10.67 26.23
C THR A 9 2.64 10.84 25.38
N VAL A 10 3.36 11.96 25.56
CA VAL A 10 4.66 12.20 24.90
C VAL A 10 5.65 11.06 25.17
N GLY A 11 5.65 10.48 26.36
CA GLY A 11 6.52 9.35 26.70
C GLY A 11 6.18 8.06 25.95
N TRP A 12 4.93 7.86 25.55
CA TRP A 12 4.51 6.76 24.69
C TRP A 12 4.93 6.99 23.24
N ILE A 13 4.79 8.22 22.75
CA ILE A 13 5.21 8.62 21.40
C ILE A 13 6.73 8.49 21.26
N GLY A 14 7.49 8.94 22.25
CA GLY A 14 8.94 8.78 22.27
C GLY A 14 9.41 7.32 22.28
N ARG A 15 8.61 6.40 22.84
CA ARG A 15 8.87 4.95 22.79
C ARG A 15 8.47 4.30 21.47
N HIS A 16 7.49 4.88 20.77
CA HIS A 16 7.06 4.45 19.44
C HIS A 16 7.97 5.00 18.33
N THR A 17 8.64 6.11 18.60
CA THR A 17 9.62 6.72 17.71
C THR A 17 10.92 5.90 17.74
N PRO A 18 11.43 5.41 16.60
CA PRO A 18 12.70 4.71 16.56
C PRO A 18 13.86 5.60 17.05
N PRO A 19 14.84 5.05 17.79
CA PRO A 19 15.97 5.84 18.28
C PRO A 19 16.77 6.45 17.14
N GLY A 20 17.06 7.76 17.22
CA GLY A 20 17.87 8.45 16.20
C GLY A 20 17.11 8.93 14.96
N ALA A 21 15.79 8.77 14.91
CA ALA A 21 14.95 9.16 13.77
C ALA A 21 14.72 10.69 13.63
N GLY A 22 15.25 11.51 14.53
CA GLY A 22 15.11 12.97 14.48
C GLY A 22 13.68 13.48 14.66
N VAL A 23 13.42 14.70 14.14
CA VAL A 23 12.09 15.35 14.19
C VAL A 23 11.10 14.64 13.26
N ASP A 24 11.51 14.35 12.03
CA ASP A 24 10.67 13.67 11.04
C ASP A 24 10.21 12.29 11.52
N GLY A 25 11.07 11.53 12.20
CA GLY A 25 10.70 10.24 12.76
C GLY A 25 9.67 10.32 13.89
N ARG A 26 9.69 11.40 14.68
CA ARG A 26 8.67 11.65 15.71
C ARG A 26 7.33 11.99 15.06
N ASP A 27 7.32 12.87 14.07
CA ASP A 27 6.08 13.23 13.36
C ASP A 27 5.52 12.03 12.59
N ALA A 28 6.37 11.21 11.98
CA ALA A 28 5.98 9.93 11.40
C ALA A 28 5.32 9.00 12.43
N ALA A 29 5.85 8.94 13.66
CA ALA A 29 5.24 8.17 14.75
C ALA A 29 3.87 8.73 15.17
N VAL A 30 3.70 10.06 15.18
CA VAL A 30 2.42 10.72 15.46
C VAL A 30 1.39 10.39 14.36
N ILE A 31 1.79 10.48 13.09
CA ILE A 31 0.95 10.12 11.94
C ILE A 31 0.59 8.63 11.98
N ASP A 32 1.55 7.75 12.28
CA ASP A 32 1.34 6.30 12.41
C ASP A 32 0.24 6.01 13.46
N ILE A 33 0.28 6.65 14.62
CA ILE A 33 -0.74 6.50 15.67
C ILE A 33 -2.09 7.06 15.22
N ALA A 34 -2.10 8.24 14.60
CA ALA A 34 -3.32 8.89 14.14
C ALA A 34 -4.04 8.04 13.07
N GLN A 35 -3.30 7.39 12.17
CA GLN A 35 -3.85 6.45 11.19
C GLN A 35 -4.53 5.25 11.87
N ASP A 36 -3.95 4.70 12.95
CA ASP A 36 -4.54 3.56 13.66
C ASP A 36 -5.92 3.90 14.22
N LEU A 37 -6.01 5.05 14.87
CA LEU A 37 -7.25 5.54 15.48
C LEU A 37 -8.29 5.90 14.42
N LEU A 38 -7.87 6.49 13.30
CA LEU A 38 -8.75 6.80 12.17
C LEU A 38 -9.31 5.52 11.54
N LEU A 39 -8.46 4.52 11.26
CA LEU A 39 -8.89 3.25 10.68
C LEU A 39 -9.86 2.50 11.60
N ARG A 40 -9.64 2.54 12.92
CA ARG A 40 -10.60 1.97 13.89
C ARG A 40 -11.95 2.70 13.82
N ASP A 41 -11.93 4.02 13.85
CA ASP A 41 -13.16 4.82 13.87
C ASP A 41 -13.97 4.70 12.56
N LEU A 42 -13.29 4.71 11.40
CA LEU A 42 -13.92 4.43 10.11
C LEU A 42 -14.51 3.02 10.05
N HIS A 43 -13.88 2.03 10.71
CA HIS A 43 -14.46 0.70 10.83
C HIS A 43 -15.72 0.69 11.71
N GLU A 44 -15.69 1.37 12.86
CA GLU A 44 -16.85 1.48 13.76
C GLU A 44 -18.06 2.13 13.08
N ARG A 45 -17.81 3.06 12.17
CA ARG A 45 -18.84 3.75 11.37
C ARG A 45 -19.31 2.95 10.15
N GLY A 46 -18.67 1.82 9.83
CA GLY A 46 -18.96 1.01 8.64
C GLY A 46 -18.38 1.56 7.34
N SER A 47 -17.69 2.71 7.37
CA SER A 47 -17.06 3.34 6.19
C SER A 47 -16.08 2.41 5.48
N LEU A 48 -15.38 1.55 6.23
CA LEU A 48 -14.43 0.59 5.64
C LEU A 48 -15.08 -0.61 4.94
N ASP A 49 -16.41 -0.80 5.00
CA ASP A 49 -17.07 -1.91 4.31
C ASP A 49 -16.99 -1.79 2.78
N ALA A 50 -16.93 -0.55 2.27
CA ALA A 50 -16.75 -0.24 0.85
C ALA A 50 -15.28 -0.26 0.39
N LEU A 51 -14.33 -0.51 1.30
CA LEU A 51 -12.91 -0.31 1.08
C LEU A 51 -12.08 -1.56 1.40
N VAL A 52 -10.97 -1.71 0.69
CA VAL A 52 -9.95 -2.74 0.93
C VAL A 52 -8.63 -2.03 1.14
N PHE A 53 -8.03 -2.18 2.31
CA PHE A 53 -6.78 -1.51 2.67
C PHE A 53 -5.59 -2.11 1.90
N LYS A 54 -4.64 -1.27 1.50
CA LYS A 54 -3.48 -1.73 0.72
C LYS A 54 -2.22 -0.87 0.91
N GLY A 55 -1.23 -1.12 0.05
CA GLY A 55 -0.03 -0.31 -0.03
C GLY A 55 0.96 -0.57 1.11
N GLY A 56 1.90 0.36 1.29
CA GLY A 56 2.96 0.24 2.30
C GLY A 56 2.43 0.35 3.74
N THR A 57 1.34 1.07 3.93
CA THR A 57 0.76 1.27 5.28
C THR A 57 0.06 0.01 5.76
N SER A 58 -0.63 -0.73 4.90
CA SER A 58 -1.17 -2.04 5.29
C SER A 58 -0.06 -3.04 5.67
N LEU A 59 1.07 -3.03 4.96
CA LEU A 59 2.25 -3.84 5.32
C LEU A 59 2.78 -3.45 6.70
N ARG A 60 2.97 -2.14 6.95
CA ARG A 60 3.42 -1.63 8.25
C ARG A 60 2.48 -2.05 9.39
N LYS A 61 1.16 -1.88 9.23
CA LYS A 61 0.19 -2.14 10.32
C LYS A 61 -0.08 -3.63 10.56
N LEU A 62 -0.19 -4.42 9.49
CA LEU A 62 -0.77 -5.77 9.55
C LEU A 62 0.26 -6.88 9.37
N TYR A 63 1.47 -6.58 8.88
CA TYR A 63 2.51 -7.57 8.65
C TYR A 63 3.78 -7.29 9.46
N ALA A 64 4.28 -6.04 9.44
CA ALA A 64 5.61 -5.73 9.95
C ALA A 64 5.64 -5.15 11.37
N GLY A 65 4.66 -4.34 11.75
CA GLY A 65 4.69 -3.57 12.99
C GLY A 65 5.97 -2.74 13.10
N ASN A 66 6.67 -2.85 14.23
CA ASN A 66 7.91 -2.12 14.48
C ASN A 66 9.13 -2.60 13.67
N GLN A 67 9.04 -3.75 12.98
CA GLN A 67 10.12 -4.26 12.13
C GLN A 67 10.12 -3.64 10.73
N GLY A 68 9.00 -3.03 10.32
CA GLY A 68 8.89 -2.31 9.06
C GLY A 68 9.09 -0.81 9.24
N ARG A 69 9.21 -0.09 8.12
CA ARG A 69 9.26 1.38 8.10
C ARG A 69 7.92 2.02 8.45
N PHE A 70 7.92 3.25 8.94
CA PHE A 70 6.72 4.08 8.93
C PHE A 70 6.21 4.30 7.49
N SER A 71 4.90 4.51 7.36
CA SER A 71 4.26 4.78 6.08
C SER A 71 3.14 5.80 6.26
N LEU A 72 3.21 6.90 5.50
CA LEU A 72 2.40 8.08 5.75
C LEU A 72 1.10 8.10 4.94
N ASP A 73 1.08 7.43 3.79
CA ASP A 73 -0.07 7.43 2.88
C ASP A 73 -1.15 6.43 3.36
N LEU A 74 -2.42 6.70 3.09
CA LEU A 74 -3.52 5.74 3.24
C LEU A 74 -4.04 5.37 1.85
N ASP A 75 -3.73 4.14 1.43
CA ASP A 75 -4.13 3.61 0.13
C ASP A 75 -5.23 2.56 0.31
N PHE A 76 -6.30 2.70 -0.47
CA PHE A 76 -7.39 1.74 -0.53
C PHE A 76 -7.70 1.32 -1.97
N SER A 77 -8.41 0.22 -2.09
CA SER A 77 -9.15 -0.16 -3.29
C SER A 77 -10.63 -0.24 -2.95
N VAL A 78 -11.49 -0.06 -3.96
CA VAL A 78 -12.93 -0.29 -3.81
C VAL A 78 -13.21 -1.78 -3.53
N ALA A 79 -14.05 -2.08 -2.54
CA ALA A 79 -14.36 -3.46 -2.16
C ALA A 79 -15.31 -4.16 -3.13
N ASP A 80 -16.31 -3.46 -3.66
CA ASP A 80 -17.22 -3.98 -4.69
C ASP A 80 -16.68 -3.66 -6.08
N PRO A 81 -16.35 -4.67 -6.92
CA PRO A 81 -15.83 -4.42 -8.26
C PRO A 81 -16.76 -3.65 -9.20
N THR A 82 -18.05 -3.54 -8.88
CA THR A 82 -19.04 -2.80 -9.67
C THR A 82 -19.20 -1.34 -9.24
N SER A 83 -18.63 -0.97 -8.09
CA SER A 83 -18.69 0.38 -7.55
C SER A 83 -17.66 1.31 -8.19
N ASP A 84 -18.02 2.60 -8.27
CA ASP A 84 -17.16 3.65 -8.80
C ASP A 84 -16.21 4.22 -7.74
N ALA A 85 -14.90 4.21 -8.03
CA ALA A 85 -13.87 4.67 -7.10
C ALA A 85 -13.97 6.16 -6.80
N ASP A 86 -14.37 6.98 -7.78
CA ASP A 86 -14.52 8.43 -7.61
C ASP A 86 -15.67 8.74 -6.63
N THR A 87 -16.75 7.95 -6.66
CA THR A 87 -17.85 8.05 -5.68
C THR A 87 -17.42 7.58 -4.29
N VAL A 88 -16.71 6.45 -4.20
CA VAL A 88 -16.28 5.88 -2.92
C VAL A 88 -15.26 6.78 -2.21
N VAL A 89 -14.33 7.42 -2.94
CA VAL A 89 -13.39 8.36 -2.33
C VAL A 89 -14.10 9.58 -1.75
N LEU A 90 -15.12 10.12 -2.43
CA LEU A 90 -15.87 11.27 -1.90
C LEU A 90 -16.58 10.92 -0.58
N GLN A 91 -17.20 9.74 -0.48
CA GLN A 91 -17.79 9.29 0.76
C GLN A 91 -16.74 9.13 1.88
N LEU A 92 -15.58 8.56 1.55
CA LEU A 92 -14.48 8.43 2.51
C LEU A 92 -13.97 9.80 2.98
N VAL A 93 -13.88 10.77 2.08
CA VAL A 93 -13.49 12.15 2.41
C VAL A 93 -14.49 12.77 3.38
N ASP A 94 -15.79 12.67 3.09
CA ASP A 94 -16.85 13.18 3.96
C ASP A 94 -16.83 12.53 5.35
N ASP A 95 -16.48 11.24 5.42
CA ASP A 95 -16.35 10.51 6.69
C ASP A 95 -15.09 10.94 7.48
N ILE A 96 -14.04 11.44 6.83
CA ILE A 96 -12.80 11.84 7.51
C ILE A 96 -12.81 13.32 7.89
N ASP A 97 -13.23 14.20 6.99
CA ASP A 97 -13.01 15.64 7.12
C ASP A 97 -13.73 16.23 8.35
N GLY A 98 -12.99 16.97 9.18
CA GLY A 98 -13.49 17.56 10.42
C GLY A 98 -13.67 16.58 11.58
N THR A 99 -13.30 15.30 11.42
CA THR A 99 -13.39 14.31 12.50
C THR A 99 -12.35 14.58 13.59
N THR A 100 -12.71 14.41 14.86
CA THR A 100 -11.78 14.46 16.00
C THR A 100 -11.83 13.16 16.78
N ILE A 101 -10.68 12.50 16.93
CA ILE A 101 -10.53 11.24 17.68
C ILE A 101 -9.44 11.40 18.73
N GLY A 102 -9.84 11.51 19.99
CA GLY A 102 -8.92 11.76 21.09
C GLY A 102 -8.12 13.06 20.86
N PRO A 103 -6.78 13.00 20.82
CA PRO A 103 -5.94 14.18 20.64
C PRO A 103 -5.68 14.54 19.15
N PHE A 104 -6.39 13.93 18.21
CA PHE A 104 -6.18 14.13 16.77
C PHE A 104 -7.42 14.74 16.12
N THR A 105 -7.20 15.77 15.31
CA THR A 105 -8.21 16.29 14.38
C THR A 105 -7.76 16.04 12.95
N TYR A 106 -8.66 15.49 12.15
CA TYR A 106 -8.42 15.09 10.77
C TYR A 106 -9.09 16.08 9.83
N GLY A 107 -8.41 16.37 8.73
CA GLY A 107 -8.99 17.12 7.62
C GLY A 107 -8.53 16.52 6.30
N VAL A 108 -9.26 16.79 5.23
CA VAL A 108 -8.87 16.36 3.89
C VAL A 108 -8.81 17.56 2.95
N THR A 109 -7.76 17.62 2.13
CA THR A 109 -7.60 18.64 1.10
C THR A 109 -7.50 18.00 -0.27
N GLU A 110 -8.07 18.67 -1.27
CA GLU A 110 -8.01 18.26 -2.68
C GLU A 110 -7.14 19.22 -3.46
N ARG A 111 -6.22 18.69 -4.27
CA ARG A 111 -5.47 19.49 -5.24
C ARG A 111 -5.18 18.70 -6.52
N ARG A 112 -5.84 19.11 -7.62
CA ARG A 112 -5.65 18.57 -8.98
C ARG A 112 -5.96 17.07 -9.09
N GLY A 113 -7.11 16.67 -8.57
CA GLY A 113 -7.58 15.29 -8.47
C GLY A 113 -6.82 14.44 -7.45
N LYS A 114 -6.13 15.05 -6.48
CA LYS A 114 -5.35 14.32 -5.47
C LYS A 114 -5.75 14.73 -4.07
N TRP A 115 -6.10 13.73 -3.27
CA TRP A 115 -6.52 13.93 -1.88
C TRP A 115 -5.34 13.79 -0.93
N SER A 116 -5.29 14.66 0.08
CA SER A 116 -4.27 14.62 1.13
C SER A 116 -4.91 14.76 2.50
N LEU A 117 -4.54 13.87 3.40
CA LEU A 117 -4.95 13.86 4.79
C LEU A 117 -4.08 14.85 5.59
N THR A 118 -4.73 15.73 6.33
CA THR A 118 -4.13 16.63 7.31
C THR A 118 -4.44 16.12 8.70
N ILE A 119 -3.42 16.04 9.56
CA ILE A 119 -3.56 15.57 10.94
C ILE A 119 -3.04 16.68 11.86
N GLN A 120 -3.91 17.21 12.71
CA GLN A 120 -3.54 18.14 13.77
C GLN A 120 -3.47 17.40 15.11
N SER A 121 -2.42 17.66 15.88
CA SER A 121 -2.19 17.02 17.17
C SER A 121 -1.33 17.89 18.08
N PRO A 122 -1.55 17.90 19.41
CA PRO A 122 -0.64 18.56 20.36
C PRO A 122 0.72 17.85 20.46
N PHE A 123 0.90 16.71 19.79
CA PHE A 123 2.14 15.93 19.84
C PHE A 123 3.06 16.12 18.64
N GLY A 124 2.53 16.66 17.54
CA GLY A 124 3.29 16.97 16.32
C GLY A 124 4.09 18.26 16.46
N THR A 125 4.92 18.55 15.47
CA THR A 125 5.67 19.80 15.38
C THR A 125 5.11 20.72 14.30
N ASP A 126 5.12 22.03 14.53
CA ASP A 126 4.72 23.05 13.53
C ASP A 126 5.69 23.10 12.32
N GLU A 127 6.87 22.48 12.46
CA GLU A 127 7.92 22.42 11.44
C GLU A 127 7.77 21.21 10.51
N SER A 128 6.80 20.32 10.76
CA SER A 128 6.63 19.10 9.98
C SER A 128 6.25 19.39 8.53
N THR A 129 7.03 18.85 7.59
CA THR A 129 6.73 18.93 6.15
C THR A 129 6.10 17.64 5.61
N LEU A 130 5.88 16.66 6.49
CA LEU A 130 5.32 15.37 6.11
C LEU A 130 3.88 15.53 5.61
N SER A 131 3.59 14.93 4.46
CA SER A 131 2.25 14.87 3.89
C SER A 131 1.76 13.42 3.85
N SER A 132 0.48 13.23 4.15
CA SER A 132 -0.20 11.94 4.06
C SER A 132 -1.14 11.99 2.86
N LYS A 133 -0.92 11.14 1.85
CA LYS A 133 -1.86 11.02 0.73
C LYS A 133 -3.02 10.13 1.12
N LEU A 134 -4.18 10.40 0.54
CA LEU A 134 -5.35 9.53 0.61
C LEU A 134 -5.70 9.10 -0.82
N ASP A 135 -5.69 7.79 -1.08
CA ASP A 135 -5.97 7.26 -2.42
C ASP A 135 -6.98 6.13 -2.37
N VAL A 136 -7.91 6.12 -3.32
CA VAL A 136 -8.86 5.02 -3.54
C VAL A 136 -8.75 4.61 -4.99
N SER A 137 -8.24 3.41 -5.20
CA SER A 137 -7.97 2.84 -6.50
C SER A 137 -9.07 1.84 -6.92
N PRO A 138 -9.07 1.38 -8.18
CA PRO A 138 -9.96 0.31 -8.63
C PRO A 138 -9.92 -0.95 -7.74
N PRO A 139 -10.93 -1.83 -7.84
CA PRO A 139 -11.04 -3.00 -6.97
C PRO A 139 -9.82 -3.93 -7.09
N PRO A 140 -9.46 -4.64 -6.00
CA PRO A 140 -8.42 -5.65 -6.08
C PRO A 140 -8.88 -6.79 -6.98
N TRP A 141 -7.92 -7.40 -7.67
CA TRP A 141 -8.16 -8.47 -8.62
C TRP A 141 -8.33 -9.82 -7.93
N LEU A 142 -7.69 -10.00 -6.77
CA LEU A 142 -7.88 -11.15 -5.90
C LEU A 142 -8.89 -10.86 -4.79
N ALA A 143 -9.52 -11.90 -4.26
CA ALA A 143 -10.46 -11.77 -3.15
C ALA A 143 -9.74 -11.21 -1.90
N PRO A 144 -10.18 -10.06 -1.35
CA PRO A 144 -9.59 -9.50 -0.13
C PRO A 144 -9.57 -10.51 1.01
N VAL A 145 -8.55 -10.40 1.86
CA VAL A 145 -8.43 -11.20 3.08
C VAL A 145 -8.66 -10.32 4.30
N ARG A 146 -9.07 -10.93 5.42
CA ARG A 146 -9.15 -10.22 6.70
C ARG A 146 -7.86 -10.44 7.49
N ARG A 147 -7.35 -9.38 8.09
CA ARG A 147 -6.13 -9.45 8.89
C ARG A 147 -6.19 -8.54 10.11
N GLY A 148 -5.73 -9.07 11.24
CA GLY A 148 -5.52 -8.32 12.47
C GLY A 148 -4.20 -7.55 12.47
N TRP A 149 -4.06 -6.65 13.45
CA TRP A 149 -2.90 -5.79 13.61
C TRP A 149 -1.71 -6.52 14.21
N VAL A 150 -0.49 -6.17 13.78
CA VAL A 150 0.70 -6.56 14.53
C VAL A 150 0.66 -5.81 15.86
N ARG A 151 0.64 -6.53 16.98
CA ARG A 151 0.50 -5.92 18.30
C ARG A 151 1.74 -5.08 18.64
N MET A 152 1.53 -3.78 18.85
CA MET A 152 2.58 -2.87 19.30
C MET A 152 2.26 -2.32 20.71
N PRO A 153 3.28 -1.98 21.53
CA PRO A 153 3.06 -1.44 22.87
C PRO A 153 2.16 -0.21 22.91
N ILE A 154 2.25 0.64 21.88
CA ILE A 154 1.47 1.88 21.77
C ILE A 154 -0.05 1.63 21.74
N HIS A 155 -0.50 0.47 21.22
CA HIS A 155 -1.91 0.11 21.12
C HIS A 155 -2.60 -0.01 22.49
N ALA A 156 -1.83 -0.27 23.56
CA ALA A 156 -2.37 -0.32 24.92
C ALA A 156 -2.93 1.05 25.38
N THR A 157 -2.59 2.13 24.69
CA THR A 157 -3.04 3.50 25.00
C THR A 157 -4.32 3.89 24.26
N TYR A 158 -4.82 3.07 23.33
CA TYR A 158 -5.91 3.46 22.43
C TYR A 158 -7.31 3.37 23.06
N GLY A 159 -7.43 2.82 24.28
CA GLY A 159 -8.71 2.67 24.95
C GLY A 159 -9.60 1.63 24.29
N MET A 160 -10.92 1.85 24.31
CA MET A 160 -11.90 0.96 23.69
C MET A 160 -12.74 1.70 22.63
N PRO A 161 -13.08 1.03 21.51
CA PRO A 161 -12.78 -0.38 21.25
C PRO A 161 -11.33 -0.63 20.82
N SER A 162 -10.95 -1.91 20.84
CA SER A 162 -9.68 -2.37 20.30
C SER A 162 -9.64 -2.18 18.78
N LEU A 163 -8.42 -2.19 18.23
CA LEU A 163 -8.23 -2.15 16.78
C LEU A 163 -8.92 -3.36 16.11
N PRO A 164 -9.70 -3.15 15.03
CA PRO A 164 -10.47 -4.21 14.38
C PRO A 164 -9.63 -5.00 13.37
N GLU A 165 -10.11 -6.15 12.93
CA GLU A 165 -9.58 -6.73 11.69
C GLU A 165 -10.01 -5.90 10.49
N LEU A 166 -9.11 -5.75 9.52
CA LEU A 166 -9.36 -4.98 8.30
C LEU A 166 -9.44 -5.90 7.08
N GLN A 167 -10.27 -5.52 6.11
CA GLN A 167 -10.18 -6.07 4.76
C GLN A 167 -8.91 -5.52 4.11
N VAL A 168 -8.04 -6.39 3.63
CA VAL A 168 -6.76 -6.04 3.02
C VAL A 168 -6.57 -6.77 1.70
N VAL A 169 -5.91 -6.11 0.75
CA VAL A 169 -5.51 -6.72 -0.52
C VAL A 169 -4.61 -7.92 -0.25
N GLN A 170 -4.78 -9.01 -1.02
CA GLN A 170 -3.92 -10.18 -0.91
C GLN A 170 -2.45 -9.80 -1.12
N LEU A 171 -1.56 -10.46 -0.40
CA LEU A 171 -0.17 -10.03 -0.33
C LEU A 171 0.52 -10.16 -1.69
N GLU A 172 0.20 -11.21 -2.46
CA GLU A 172 0.66 -11.44 -3.83
C GLU A 172 0.32 -10.26 -4.74
N GLU A 173 -0.90 -9.72 -4.62
CA GLU A 173 -1.34 -8.55 -5.39
C GLU A 173 -0.61 -7.28 -4.94
N ASN A 174 -0.43 -7.07 -3.63
CA ASN A 174 0.33 -5.93 -3.10
C ASN A 174 1.80 -5.98 -3.56
N ILE A 175 2.42 -7.16 -3.58
CA ILE A 175 3.77 -7.39 -4.12
C ILE A 175 3.81 -7.06 -5.61
N ALA A 176 2.85 -7.56 -6.39
CA ALA A 176 2.79 -7.30 -7.83
C ALA A 176 2.63 -5.80 -8.14
N GLU A 177 1.83 -5.06 -7.37
CA GLU A 177 1.69 -3.60 -7.49
C GLU A 177 3.02 -2.88 -7.23
N LYS A 178 3.78 -3.32 -6.21
CA LYS A 178 5.09 -2.75 -5.88
C LYS A 178 6.13 -3.02 -6.97
N ILE A 179 6.19 -4.24 -7.47
CA ILE A 179 7.09 -4.62 -8.57
C ILE A 179 6.78 -3.80 -9.82
N SER A 180 5.49 -3.66 -10.15
CA SER A 180 5.01 -2.88 -11.30
C SER A 180 5.35 -1.39 -11.16
N ARG A 181 5.15 -0.82 -9.96
CA ARG A 181 5.56 0.55 -9.64
C ARG A 181 7.06 0.74 -9.73
N LEU A 182 7.87 -0.21 -9.27
CA LEU A 182 9.33 -0.17 -9.41
C LEU A 182 9.80 -0.29 -10.86
N ASN A 183 9.02 -0.92 -11.74
CA ASN A 183 9.33 -0.94 -13.17
C ASN A 183 9.31 0.46 -13.77
N ARG A 184 8.39 1.34 -13.31
CA ARG A 184 8.25 2.70 -13.81
C ARG A 184 9.05 3.75 -13.04
N THR A 185 9.17 3.59 -11.72
CA THR A 185 9.78 4.60 -10.83
C THR A 185 10.55 3.91 -9.73
N THR A 186 11.82 4.25 -9.57
CA THR A 186 12.71 3.65 -8.57
C THR A 186 12.45 4.26 -7.18
N THR A 187 11.42 3.78 -6.47
CA THR A 187 11.12 4.25 -5.12
C THR A 187 11.91 3.46 -4.06
N ALA A 188 12.56 4.15 -3.13
CA ALA A 188 13.29 3.51 -2.03
C ALA A 188 12.35 2.70 -1.11
N ARG A 189 11.12 3.23 -0.93
CA ARG A 189 10.07 2.62 -0.11
C ARG A 189 9.63 1.26 -0.65
N ASP A 190 9.41 1.13 -1.95
CA ASP A 190 8.99 -0.16 -2.52
C ASP A 190 10.14 -1.18 -2.53
N LEU A 191 11.40 -0.74 -2.76
CA LEU A 191 12.57 -1.62 -2.62
C LEU A 191 12.69 -2.17 -1.19
N TYR A 192 12.55 -1.29 -0.19
CA TYR A 192 12.56 -1.69 1.21
C TYR A 192 11.43 -2.68 1.51
N ASP A 193 10.19 -2.37 1.10
CA ASP A 193 9.04 -3.21 1.40
C ASP A 193 9.20 -4.61 0.78
N LEU A 194 9.64 -4.69 -0.48
CA LEU A 194 9.89 -5.97 -1.17
C LEU A 194 11.02 -6.79 -0.53
N ALA A 195 12.11 -6.14 -0.11
CA ALA A 195 13.21 -6.80 0.59
C ALA A 195 12.79 -7.29 1.98
N TRP A 196 11.98 -6.50 2.70
CA TRP A 196 11.44 -6.86 4.00
C TRP A 196 10.53 -8.11 3.90
N LEU A 197 9.64 -8.14 2.91
CA LEU A 197 8.70 -9.26 2.74
C LEU A 197 9.40 -10.61 2.52
N VAL A 198 10.44 -10.66 1.68
CA VAL A 198 11.16 -11.91 1.40
C VAL A 198 12.08 -12.35 2.54
N THR A 199 12.59 -11.41 3.34
CA THR A 199 13.44 -11.73 4.50
C THR A 199 12.64 -12.16 5.73
N HIS A 200 11.33 -11.90 5.76
CA HIS A 200 10.40 -12.25 6.83
C HIS A 200 9.32 -13.25 6.36
N GLN A 201 9.63 -14.05 5.33
CA GLN A 201 8.68 -15.00 4.75
C GLN A 201 8.20 -16.04 5.78
N ARG A 202 9.02 -16.37 6.79
CA ARG A 202 8.65 -17.30 7.86
C ARG A 202 7.48 -16.79 8.70
N GLU A 203 7.40 -15.49 8.95
CA GLU A 203 6.30 -14.87 9.69
C GLU A 203 5.06 -14.61 8.82
N ILE A 204 5.26 -14.47 7.51
CA ILE A 204 4.23 -14.08 6.56
C ILE A 204 3.49 -15.29 5.97
N GLY A 205 4.22 -16.36 5.68
CA GLY A 205 3.74 -17.53 4.94
C GLY A 205 4.33 -17.62 3.53
N ASP A 206 4.06 -18.75 2.89
CA ASP A 206 4.48 -19.00 1.51
C ASP A 206 3.77 -18.03 0.55
N LEU A 207 4.49 -17.63 -0.49
CA LEU A 207 4.00 -16.72 -1.53
C LEU A 207 3.94 -17.46 -2.86
N ASP A 208 2.82 -17.33 -3.57
CA ASP A 208 2.69 -17.87 -4.91
C ASP A 208 3.47 -17.00 -5.92
N THR A 209 4.71 -17.40 -6.20
CA THR A 209 5.59 -16.64 -7.10
C THR A 209 5.14 -16.70 -8.57
N ASP A 210 4.40 -17.74 -8.97
CA ASP A 210 3.82 -17.83 -10.31
C ASP A 210 2.66 -16.85 -10.46
N LEU A 211 1.79 -16.78 -9.45
CA LEU A 211 0.71 -15.78 -9.42
C LEU A 211 1.26 -14.36 -9.39
N ILE A 212 2.25 -14.07 -8.54
CA ILE A 212 2.90 -12.75 -8.48
C ILE A 212 3.46 -12.38 -9.85
N ARG A 213 4.21 -13.28 -10.50
CA ARG A 213 4.81 -13.02 -11.82
C ARG A 213 3.75 -12.73 -12.88
N ARG A 214 2.68 -13.51 -12.94
CA ARG A 214 1.54 -13.28 -13.83
C ARG A 214 0.90 -11.91 -13.59
N MET A 215 0.65 -11.58 -12.32
CA MET A 215 0.05 -10.31 -11.94
C MET A 215 0.95 -9.12 -12.28
N VAL A 216 2.27 -9.24 -12.18
CA VAL A 216 3.21 -8.19 -12.60
C VAL A 216 3.07 -7.87 -14.08
N ALA A 217 3.07 -8.88 -14.95
CA ALA A 217 2.90 -8.67 -16.39
C ALA A 217 1.54 -8.01 -16.71
N LEU A 218 0.48 -8.45 -16.03
CA LEU A 218 -0.86 -7.86 -16.16
C LEU A 218 -0.94 -6.43 -15.64
N LYS A 219 -0.45 -6.14 -14.43
CA LYS A 219 -0.46 -4.80 -13.80
C LYS A 219 0.31 -3.81 -14.67
N ILE A 220 1.49 -4.18 -15.17
CA ILE A 220 2.27 -3.31 -16.06
C ILE A 220 1.52 -3.00 -17.36
N TRP A 221 0.88 -4.00 -17.97
CA TRP A 221 0.08 -3.79 -19.18
C TRP A 221 -1.16 -2.92 -18.90
N VAL A 222 -1.89 -3.18 -17.81
CA VAL A 222 -3.09 -2.43 -17.42
C VAL A 222 -2.74 -0.99 -17.01
N ASP A 223 -1.63 -0.76 -16.33
CA ASP A 223 -1.16 0.59 -15.97
C ASP A 223 -0.86 1.43 -17.22
N ALA A 224 -0.37 0.79 -18.29
CA ALA A 224 -0.03 1.43 -19.55
C ALA A 224 -1.26 1.74 -20.42
N HIS A 225 -2.23 0.82 -20.50
CA HIS A 225 -3.32 0.88 -21.48
C HIS A 225 -4.71 1.09 -20.86
N GLY A 226 -4.84 0.89 -19.55
CA GLY A 226 -6.13 0.82 -18.88
C GLY A 226 -6.94 -0.41 -19.33
N VAL A 227 -8.18 -0.49 -18.86
CA VAL A 227 -9.15 -1.52 -19.28
C VAL A 227 -10.52 -0.89 -19.39
N THR A 228 -11.08 -0.95 -20.61
CA THR A 228 -12.49 -0.64 -20.87
C THR A 228 -13.16 -1.87 -21.46
N ALA A 229 -13.87 -2.64 -20.64
CA ALA A 229 -14.59 -3.86 -21.01
C ALA A 229 -15.75 -4.09 -20.03
N GLY A 230 -16.93 -4.49 -20.53
CA GLY A 230 -18.12 -4.67 -19.70
C GLY A 230 -18.40 -3.44 -18.80
N SER A 231 -18.51 -3.66 -17.48
CA SER A 231 -18.68 -2.59 -16.48
C SER A 231 -17.36 -1.97 -16.01
N THR A 232 -16.21 -2.51 -16.42
CA THR A 232 -14.89 -2.04 -16.02
C THR A 232 -14.45 -0.80 -16.78
N ARG A 233 -14.01 0.23 -16.06
CA ARG A 233 -13.40 1.46 -16.60
C ARG A 233 -12.16 1.81 -15.78
N TRP A 234 -11.04 1.15 -16.07
CA TRP A 234 -9.74 1.47 -15.50
C TRP A 234 -8.98 2.39 -16.45
N LYS A 235 -8.59 3.57 -15.96
CA LYS A 235 -7.87 4.57 -16.75
C LYS A 235 -6.42 4.14 -16.93
N ALA A 236 -5.85 4.37 -18.11
CA ALA A 236 -4.41 4.31 -18.30
C ALA A 236 -3.74 5.37 -17.40
N GLY A 237 -2.68 4.98 -16.69
CA GLY A 237 -2.00 5.85 -15.72
C GLY A 237 -0.61 6.30 -16.17
N HIS A 238 0.02 5.54 -17.08
CA HIS A 238 1.43 5.69 -17.38
C HIS A 238 1.75 5.41 -18.86
N GLU A 239 2.86 5.96 -19.35
CA GLU A 239 3.36 5.60 -20.67
C GLU A 239 3.78 4.12 -20.69
N PRO A 240 3.57 3.40 -21.81
CA PRO A 240 3.99 2.02 -21.94
C PRO A 240 5.49 1.86 -21.70
N ARG A 241 5.84 1.04 -20.71
CA ARG A 241 7.21 0.65 -20.41
C ARG A 241 7.31 -0.87 -20.35
N PRO A 242 8.00 -1.50 -21.30
CA PRO A 242 8.20 -2.94 -21.28
C PRO A 242 8.79 -3.44 -19.97
N PHE A 243 8.39 -4.63 -19.56
CA PHE A 243 8.95 -5.30 -18.41
C PHE A 243 10.11 -6.20 -18.85
N ASP A 244 11.33 -5.78 -18.54
CA ASP A 244 12.54 -6.58 -18.70
C ASP A 244 13.00 -7.07 -17.31
N PRO A 245 12.85 -8.36 -16.98
CA PRO A 245 13.26 -8.90 -15.69
C PRO A 245 14.74 -8.70 -15.36
N ASP A 246 15.63 -8.75 -16.35
CA ASP A 246 17.07 -8.59 -16.11
C ASP A 246 17.40 -7.13 -15.82
N HIS A 247 16.77 -6.19 -16.53
CA HIS A 247 16.86 -4.79 -16.18
C HIS A 247 16.25 -4.49 -14.80
N TRP A 248 15.12 -5.12 -14.45
CA TRP A 248 14.47 -4.91 -13.16
C TRP A 248 15.32 -5.43 -11.98
N LEU A 249 16.04 -6.54 -12.19
CA LEU A 249 16.94 -7.17 -11.21
C LEU A 249 18.35 -6.55 -11.19
N ARG A 250 18.64 -5.55 -12.02
CA ARG A 250 19.97 -4.91 -12.02
C ARG A 250 20.27 -4.23 -10.67
N THR A 251 21.55 -4.02 -10.42
CA THR A 251 21.99 -3.15 -9.32
C THR A 251 21.61 -1.71 -9.62
N ARG A 252 20.81 -1.10 -8.75
CA ARG A 252 20.42 0.31 -8.83
C ARG A 252 21.50 1.20 -8.23
N ALA A 253 21.79 2.32 -8.89
CA ALA A 253 22.72 3.32 -8.40
C ALA A 253 22.05 4.24 -7.37
N THR A 254 22.87 4.91 -6.54
CA THR A 254 22.38 5.79 -5.46
C THR A 254 21.57 6.96 -6.00
N GLU A 255 21.91 7.47 -7.18
CA GLU A 255 21.23 8.61 -7.81
C GLU A 255 19.81 8.27 -8.29
N GLU A 256 19.50 6.96 -8.40
CA GLU A 256 18.19 6.48 -8.82
C GLU A 256 17.22 6.32 -7.64
N VAL A 257 17.71 6.34 -6.41
CA VAL A 257 16.96 5.97 -5.21
C VAL A 257 17.03 7.11 -4.20
N ASP A 258 15.88 7.66 -3.82
CA ASP A 258 15.80 8.64 -2.74
C ASP A 258 15.99 7.96 -1.38
N LEU A 259 17.26 7.79 -0.96
CA LEU A 259 17.59 7.17 0.32
C LEU A 259 17.27 8.05 1.53
N ALA A 260 17.18 9.37 1.33
CA ALA A 260 16.81 10.30 2.40
C ALA A 260 15.34 10.08 2.81
N ASP A 261 14.47 9.91 1.81
CA ASP A 261 13.04 9.61 2.02
C ASP A 261 12.82 8.34 2.87
N ILE A 262 13.51 7.25 2.55
CA ILE A 262 13.40 6.02 3.35
C ILE A 262 14.11 6.12 4.70
N GLY A 263 15.20 6.88 4.81
CA GLY A 263 15.94 7.06 6.07
C GLY A 263 15.16 7.82 7.14
N ALA A 264 14.21 8.66 6.75
CA ALA A 264 13.27 9.29 7.68
C ALA A 264 12.22 8.31 8.25
N LEU A 265 11.96 7.20 7.54
CA LEU A 265 10.85 6.29 7.82
C LEU A 265 11.30 4.92 8.34
N ALA A 266 12.52 4.51 8.02
CA ALA A 266 13.11 3.24 8.43
C ALA A 266 14.37 3.50 9.26
N VAL A 267 14.45 2.88 10.44
CA VAL A 267 15.61 3.01 11.32
C VAL A 267 16.09 1.61 11.75
N PRO A 268 17.36 1.25 11.50
CA PRO A 268 18.36 2.05 10.77
C PRO A 268 17.98 2.24 9.30
N THR A 269 18.51 3.32 8.68
CA THR A 269 18.37 3.53 7.23
C THR A 269 18.91 2.30 6.50
N PRO A 270 18.16 1.72 5.55
CA PRO A 270 18.60 0.53 4.84
C PRO A 270 19.80 0.82 3.95
N SER A 271 20.71 -0.15 3.85
CA SER A 271 21.80 -0.14 2.89
C SER A 271 21.27 -0.44 1.49
N LEU A 272 21.50 0.45 0.53
CA LEU A 272 21.11 0.20 -0.87
C LEU A 272 21.82 -1.03 -1.45
N ALA A 273 23.06 -1.32 -1.01
CA ALA A 273 23.77 -2.52 -1.43
C ALA A 273 23.03 -3.78 -0.95
N ASP A 274 22.56 -3.79 0.30
CA ASP A 274 21.84 -4.93 0.89
C ASP A 274 20.46 -5.07 0.26
N LEU A 275 19.76 -3.97 -0.01
CA LEU A 275 18.49 -3.97 -0.74
C LEU A 275 18.68 -4.57 -2.15
N ASN A 276 19.67 -4.11 -2.91
CA ASN A 276 19.96 -4.65 -4.25
C ASN A 276 20.28 -6.15 -4.19
N ALA A 277 21.16 -6.57 -3.26
CA ALA A 277 21.54 -7.97 -3.10
C ALA A 277 20.33 -8.86 -2.75
N THR A 278 19.47 -8.38 -1.84
CA THR A 278 18.26 -9.10 -1.42
C THR A 278 17.28 -9.25 -2.60
N ILE A 279 17.02 -8.15 -3.33
CA ILE A 279 16.13 -8.20 -4.49
C ILE A 279 16.65 -9.18 -5.55
N GLN A 280 17.94 -9.13 -5.86
CA GLN A 280 18.59 -10.03 -6.81
C GLN A 280 18.51 -11.50 -6.41
N ALA A 281 18.71 -11.79 -5.13
CA ALA A 281 18.71 -13.16 -4.62
C ALA A 281 17.31 -13.79 -4.60
N HIS A 282 16.26 -13.00 -4.30
CA HIS A 282 14.94 -13.54 -4.01
C HIS A 282 13.90 -13.37 -5.12
N TYR A 283 14.06 -12.39 -6.01
CA TYR A 283 13.10 -12.12 -7.09
C TYR A 283 13.53 -12.69 -8.45
N GLY A 284 14.47 -13.65 -8.46
CA GLY A 284 14.92 -14.32 -9.68
C GLY A 284 13.81 -15.02 -10.46
N PHE A 285 12.72 -15.40 -9.79
CA PHE A 285 11.55 -16.02 -10.41
C PHE A 285 10.89 -15.14 -11.50
N LEU A 286 11.09 -13.82 -11.46
CA LEU A 286 10.59 -12.89 -12.48
C LEU A 286 11.19 -13.15 -13.87
N ARG A 287 12.34 -13.83 -13.96
CA ARG A 287 12.95 -14.23 -15.24
C ARG A 287 12.18 -15.35 -15.94
N HIS A 288 11.34 -16.08 -15.21
CA HIS A 288 10.62 -17.25 -15.73
C HIS A 288 9.23 -16.88 -16.27
N LEU A 289 9.13 -15.75 -16.98
CA LEU A 289 7.88 -15.34 -17.63
C LEU A 289 7.39 -16.44 -18.57
N GLU A 290 6.14 -16.86 -18.44
CA GLU A 290 5.47 -17.78 -19.36
C GLU A 290 5.22 -17.12 -20.74
N PRO A 291 4.90 -17.87 -21.82
CA PRO A 291 4.71 -17.29 -23.16
C PRO A 291 3.74 -16.09 -23.20
N ASP A 292 2.58 -16.23 -22.57
CA ASP A 292 1.57 -15.16 -22.49
C ASP A 292 2.05 -13.96 -21.67
N GLU A 293 2.78 -14.23 -20.58
CA GLU A 293 3.34 -13.19 -19.70
C GLU A 293 4.43 -12.40 -20.43
N ARG A 294 5.28 -13.06 -21.23
CA ARG A 294 6.29 -12.41 -22.08
C ARG A 294 5.67 -11.53 -23.15
N GLN A 295 4.56 -11.97 -23.72
CA GLN A 295 3.83 -11.16 -24.70
C GLN A 295 3.28 -9.88 -24.06
N LEU A 296 2.59 -10.00 -22.91
CA LEU A 296 2.10 -8.82 -22.18
C LEU A 296 3.22 -7.91 -21.67
N ALA A 297 4.36 -8.48 -21.27
CA ALA A 297 5.54 -7.74 -20.82
C ALA A 297 6.12 -6.81 -21.90
N ALA A 298 5.85 -7.06 -23.19
CA ALA A 298 6.22 -6.15 -24.28
C ALA A 298 5.35 -4.88 -24.31
N THR A 299 4.24 -4.84 -23.54
CA THR A 299 3.33 -3.70 -23.39
C THR A 299 2.70 -3.22 -24.70
N SER A 300 2.37 -4.13 -25.63
CA SER A 300 1.65 -3.77 -26.86
C SER A 300 0.15 -3.64 -26.61
N GLU A 301 -0.47 -2.57 -27.12
CA GLU A 301 -1.93 -2.37 -27.02
C GLU A 301 -2.72 -3.49 -27.74
N HIS A 302 -2.15 -4.12 -28.77
CA HIS A 302 -2.77 -5.22 -29.51
C HIS A 302 -3.01 -6.48 -28.65
N ASP A 303 -2.33 -6.58 -27.51
CA ASP A 303 -2.47 -7.70 -26.58
C ASP A 303 -3.66 -7.55 -25.62
N ARG A 304 -4.56 -6.58 -25.86
CA ARG A 304 -5.77 -6.37 -25.04
C ARG A 304 -6.58 -7.65 -24.85
N HIS A 305 -6.78 -8.43 -25.91
CA HIS A 305 -7.55 -9.69 -25.83
C HIS A 305 -6.89 -10.70 -24.89
N LEU A 306 -5.56 -10.78 -24.90
CA LEU A 306 -4.77 -11.62 -24.02
C LEU A 306 -4.88 -11.13 -22.57
N ALA A 307 -4.76 -9.83 -22.35
CA ALA A 307 -4.89 -9.22 -21.02
C ALA A 307 -6.27 -9.50 -20.40
N LEU A 308 -7.36 -9.34 -21.16
CA LEU A 308 -8.72 -9.62 -20.67
C LEU A 308 -8.92 -11.10 -20.34
N ARG A 309 -8.43 -12.00 -21.19
CA ARG A 309 -8.47 -13.44 -20.92
C ARG A 309 -7.74 -13.78 -19.62
N LEU A 310 -6.51 -13.31 -19.47
CA LEU A 310 -5.71 -13.58 -18.28
C LEU A 310 -6.27 -12.96 -17.00
N LEU A 311 -6.93 -11.79 -17.07
CA LEU A 311 -7.66 -11.20 -15.94
C LEU A 311 -8.82 -12.11 -15.46
N ASN A 312 -9.55 -12.75 -16.40
CA ASN A 312 -10.61 -13.70 -16.05
C ASN A 312 -10.09 -15.03 -15.50
N GLU A 313 -8.86 -15.41 -15.86
CA GLU A 313 -8.21 -16.62 -15.39
C GLU A 313 -7.55 -16.44 -13.99
N LEU A 314 -7.60 -15.24 -13.41
CA LEU A 314 -7.11 -15.01 -12.05
C LEU A 314 -7.90 -15.84 -11.03
N PRO A 315 -7.24 -16.34 -9.96
CA PRO A 315 -7.88 -17.18 -8.96
C PRO A 315 -9.12 -16.55 -8.32
N GLY A 316 -10.11 -17.40 -8.00
CA GLY A 316 -11.32 -16.99 -7.29
C GLY A 316 -12.37 -16.25 -8.14
N ALA A 317 -12.12 -16.05 -9.44
CA ALA A 317 -13.10 -15.49 -10.39
C ALA A 317 -13.72 -14.15 -9.96
N ARG A 318 -12.99 -13.35 -9.15
CA ARG A 318 -13.50 -12.09 -8.58
C ARG A 318 -13.95 -11.08 -9.64
N LEU A 319 -13.29 -11.08 -10.78
CA LEU A 319 -13.56 -10.18 -11.89
C LEU A 319 -14.58 -10.74 -12.90
N ALA A 320 -15.06 -11.99 -12.73
CA ALA A 320 -15.89 -12.66 -13.72
C ALA A 320 -17.25 -11.97 -13.96
N SER A 321 -17.79 -11.27 -12.96
CA SER A 321 -19.04 -10.51 -13.09
C SER A 321 -18.89 -9.20 -13.86
N LEU A 322 -17.66 -8.75 -14.15
CA LEU A 322 -17.40 -7.47 -14.79
C LEU A 322 -17.53 -7.50 -16.31
N GLY A 323 -17.68 -8.70 -16.90
CA GLY A 323 -17.82 -8.86 -18.34
C GLY A 323 -16.56 -8.48 -19.13
N LEU A 324 -15.39 -8.94 -18.67
CA LEU A 324 -14.10 -8.71 -19.32
C LEU A 324 -13.96 -9.61 -20.57
N TYR A 325 -14.66 -9.27 -21.67
CA TYR A 325 -14.59 -10.01 -22.94
C TYR A 325 -13.91 -9.19 -24.06
#